data_AF-A0A510J8Z0-F1
#
_entry.id   AF-A0A510J8Z0-F1
#
_cell.length_a   1.000
_cell.length_b   1.000
_cell.length_c   1.000
_cell.angle_alpha   90.00
_cell.angle_beta   90.00
_cell.angle_gamma   90.00
#
_symmetry.space_group_name_H-M   'P 1'
#
loop_
_entity.id
_entity.type
_entity.pdbx_description
1 polymer ?
#
loop_
_entity_poly.entity_id
_entity_poly.type
_entity_poly.pdbx_seq_one_letter_code
_entity_poly.pdbx_strand_id
1 'polypeptide(L)'
;MEIHNEIKIDFELTNKLKRTIEKLERVFWVAQHYDEESKEYSKLDGKFLILCDDLEIDAKMGARAGYITWEQVDLLMAKYRF
;
A
#
# COMPACT_ATOMS: atom_id res chain seq x y z
N MET A 1 2.97 11.15 -0.32
CA MET A 1 2.46 9.95 0.38
C MET A 1 1.01 10.10 0.81
N GLU A 2 0.09 9.20 0.46
CA GLU A 2 -1.32 9.26 0.91
C GLU A 2 -1.95 7.88 1.14
N ILE A 3 -2.83 7.76 2.15
CA ILE A 3 -3.66 6.57 2.41
C ILE A 3 -5.11 7.03 2.64
N HIS A 4 -6.02 6.54 1.81
CA HIS A 4 -7.46 6.86 1.86
C HIS A 4 -8.19 5.97 2.88
N ASN A 5 -8.18 6.39 4.14
CA ASN A 5 -8.77 5.63 5.25
C ASN A 5 -10.29 5.45 5.16
N GLU A 6 -10.97 6.25 4.36
CA GLU A 6 -12.38 6.12 4.01
C GLU A 6 -12.68 4.84 3.21
N ILE A 7 -11.68 4.32 2.47
CA ILE A 7 -11.80 3.07 1.71
C ILE A 7 -11.56 1.89 2.65
N LYS A 8 -12.59 1.06 2.80
CA LYS A 8 -12.54 -0.16 3.63
C LYS A 8 -12.13 -1.36 2.78
N ILE A 9 -11.23 -2.18 3.33
CA ILE A 9 -10.83 -3.46 2.77
C ILE A 9 -11.51 -4.53 3.62
N ASP A 10 -12.57 -5.14 3.11
CA ASP A 10 -13.45 -6.09 3.81
C ASP A 10 -13.41 -7.50 3.22
N PHE A 11 -12.37 -7.81 2.44
CA PHE A 11 -12.11 -9.12 1.86
C PHE A 11 -10.83 -9.75 2.40
N GLU A 12 -10.74 -11.08 2.26
CA GLU A 12 -9.57 -11.83 2.72
C GLU A 12 -8.35 -11.50 1.86
N LEU A 13 -7.31 -11.00 2.51
CA LEU A 13 -6.02 -10.73 1.89
C LEU A 13 -5.10 -11.95 1.98
N THR A 14 -4.30 -12.17 0.95
CA THR A 14 -3.21 -13.15 1.04
C THR A 14 -2.19 -12.72 2.11
N ASN A 15 -1.46 -13.67 2.68
CA ASN A 15 -0.39 -13.37 3.65
C ASN A 15 0.68 -12.41 3.08
N LYS A 16 0.90 -12.46 1.76
CA LYS A 16 1.83 -11.55 1.08
C LYS A 16 1.30 -10.12 1.09
N LEU A 17 0.05 -9.94 0.67
CA LEU A 17 -0.63 -8.64 0.67
C LEU A 17 -0.71 -8.02 2.07
N LYS A 18 -1.07 -8.82 3.09
CA LYS A 18 -1.10 -8.35 4.50
C LYS A 18 0.24 -7.76 4.92
N ARG A 19 1.34 -8.48 4.66
CA ARG A 19 2.70 -8.02 5.01
C ARG A 19 3.13 -6.77 4.24
N THR A 20 2.76 -6.66 2.97
CA THR A 20 3.09 -5.49 2.15
C THR A 20 2.33 -4.25 2.67
N ILE A 21 1.03 -4.39 2.95
CA ILE A 21 0.19 -3.34 3.53
C ILE A 21 0.71 -2.91 4.90
N GLU A 22 1.02 -3.85 5.81
CA GLU A 22 1.58 -3.53 7.13
C GLU A 22 2.87 -2.71 7.05
N LYS A 23 3.76 -3.03 6.10
CA LYS A 23 4.99 -2.26 5.88
C LYS A 23 4.70 -0.87 5.35
N LEU A 24 3.77 -0.76 4.41
CA LEU A 24 3.36 0.49 3.78
C LEU A 24 2.75 1.44 4.82
N GLU A 25 1.77 0.96 5.59
CA GLU A 25 1.13 1.73 6.67
C GLU A 25 2.12 2.13 7.76
N ARG A 26 3.09 1.26 8.09
CA ARG A 26 4.17 1.61 9.03
C ARG A 26 5.06 2.72 8.49
N VAL A 27 5.46 2.66 7.20
CA VAL A 27 6.27 3.72 6.58
C VAL A 27 5.51 5.04 6.60
N PHE A 28 4.22 5.00 6.24
CA PHE A 28 3.34 6.16 6.31
C PHE A 28 3.29 6.77 7.70
N TRP A 29 3.00 5.96 8.71
CA TRP A 29 2.92 6.40 10.09
C TRP A 29 4.24 7.03 10.58
N VAL A 30 5.38 6.41 10.27
CA VAL A 30 6.70 6.95 10.64
C VAL A 30 6.97 8.29 9.93
N ALA A 31 6.57 8.43 8.65
CA ALA A 31 6.79 9.66 7.90
C ALA A 31 6.06 10.87 8.50
N GLN A 32 4.90 10.68 9.14
CA GLN A 32 4.14 11.75 9.80
C GLN A 32 4.89 12.42 10.97
N HIS A 33 5.99 11.82 11.45
CA HIS A 33 6.83 12.37 12.52
C HIS A 33 8.00 13.21 12.02
N TYR A 34 8.16 13.35 10.70
CA TYR A 34 9.22 14.14 10.08
C TYR A 34 8.63 15.34 9.36
N ASP A 35 9.43 16.39 9.25
CA ASP A 35 9.11 17.54 8.40
C ASP A 35 9.12 17.12 6.92
N GLU A 36 8.15 17.57 6.13
CA GLU A 36 8.01 17.17 4.72
C GLU A 36 9.20 17.58 3.84
N GLU A 37 9.93 18.64 4.23
CA GLU A 37 11.16 19.08 3.53
C GLU A 37 12.41 18.33 4.00
N SER A 38 12.29 17.46 5.01
CA SER A 38 13.43 16.72 5.56
C SER A 38 13.91 15.61 4.62
N LYS A 39 15.21 15.30 4.71
CA LYS A 39 15.81 14.17 3.99
C LYS A 39 15.22 12.84 4.45
N GLU A 40 14.86 12.74 5.72
CA GLU A 40 14.23 11.56 6.31
C GLU A 40 12.84 11.31 5.72
N TYR A 41 12.01 12.34 5.60
CA TYR A 41 10.71 12.25 4.94
C TYR A 41 10.86 11.82 3.48
N SER A 42 11.75 12.47 2.72
CA SER A 42 12.02 12.12 1.31
C SER A 42 12.45 10.66 1.13
N LYS A 43 13.27 10.11 2.04
CA LYS A 43 13.64 8.68 2.03
C LYS A 43 12.44 7.77 2.29
N LEU A 44 11.56 8.15 3.20
CA LEU A 44 10.35 7.38 3.54
C LEU A 44 9.32 7.45 2.41
N ASP A 45 9.16 8.60 1.76
CA ASP A 45 8.31 8.78 0.58
C ASP A 45 8.78 7.90 -0.58
N GLY A 46 10.09 7.90 -0.88
CA GLY A 46 10.65 6.98 -1.87
C GLY A 46 10.44 5.49 -1.52
N LYS A 47 10.54 5.13 -0.23
CA LYS A 47 10.26 3.76 0.23
C LYS A 47 8.77 3.42 0.13
N PHE A 48 7.89 4.37 0.38
CA PHE A 48 6.45 4.19 0.26
C PHE A 48 6.06 3.92 -1.19
N LEU A 49 6.60 4.70 -2.14
CA LEU A 49 6.37 4.48 -3.58
C LEU A 49 6.78 3.06 -4.02
N ILE A 50 7.94 2.58 -3.59
CA ILE A 50 8.38 1.20 -3.86
C ILE A 50 7.40 0.17 -3.29
N LEU A 51 6.86 0.41 -2.09
CA LEU A 51 5.89 -0.50 -1.48
C LEU A 51 4.52 -0.44 -2.18
N CYS A 52 4.14 0.70 -2.77
CA CYS A 52 2.96 0.78 -3.63
C CYS A 52 3.13 -0.07 -4.88
N ASP A 53 4.30 -0.01 -5.54
CA ASP A 53 4.61 -0.85 -6.71
C ASP A 53 4.57 -2.35 -6.34
N ASP A 54 5.17 -2.73 -5.21
CA ASP A 54 5.13 -4.10 -4.69
C ASP A 54 3.69 -4.55 -4.42
N LEU A 55 2.85 -3.67 -3.85
CA LEU A 55 1.44 -3.95 -3.58
C LEU A 55 0.67 -4.18 -4.88
N GLU A 56 0.88 -3.34 -5.89
CA GLU A 56 0.23 -3.47 -7.20
C GLU A 56 0.60 -4.81 -7.85
N ILE A 57 1.88 -5.15 -7.88
CA ILE A 57 2.36 -6.42 -8.44
C ILE A 57 1.74 -7.61 -7.70
N ASP A 58 1.78 -7.59 -6.37
CA ASP A 58 1.24 -8.66 -5.53
C ASP A 58 -0.26 -8.83 -5.68
N ALA A 59 -1.00 -7.73 -5.77
CA ALA A 59 -2.45 -7.73 -5.95
C ALA A 59 -2.81 -8.30 -7.32
N LYS A 60 -2.15 -7.86 -8.38
CA LYS A 60 -2.33 -8.39 -9.74
C LYS A 60 -1.97 -9.88 -9.84
N MET A 61 -0.91 -10.31 -9.17
CA MET A 61 -0.55 -11.74 -9.08
C MET A 61 -1.61 -12.53 -8.31
N GLY A 62 -2.12 -11.99 -7.19
CA GLY A 62 -3.22 -12.57 -6.42
C GLY A 62 -4.49 -12.74 -7.25
N ALA A 63 -4.84 -11.74 -8.05
CA ALA A 63 -5.98 -11.79 -8.96
C ALA A 63 -5.82 -12.85 -10.04
N ARG A 64 -4.65 -12.93 -10.68
CA ARG A 64 -4.34 -13.97 -11.68
C ARG A 64 -4.41 -15.38 -11.11
N ALA A 65 -4.06 -15.57 -9.84
CA ALA A 65 -4.13 -16.86 -9.16
C ALA A 65 -5.52 -17.18 -8.59
N GLY A 66 -6.49 -16.25 -8.68
CA GLY A 66 -7.85 -16.42 -8.17
C GLY A 66 -8.00 -16.24 -6.66
N TYR A 67 -7.02 -15.63 -5.98
CA TYR A 67 -7.11 -15.35 -4.54
C TYR A 67 -7.93 -14.09 -4.22
N ILE A 68 -7.91 -13.10 -5.11
CA ILE A 68 -8.71 -11.87 -5.03
C ILE A 68 -9.27 -11.57 -6.44
N THR A 69 -10.20 -10.62 -6.56
CA THR A 69 -10.74 -10.18 -7.85
C THR A 69 -10.04 -8.93 -8.38
N TRP A 70 -10.26 -8.56 -9.65
CA TRP A 70 -9.72 -7.33 -10.20
C TRP A 70 -10.34 -6.09 -9.55
N GLU A 71 -11.62 -6.11 -9.20
CA GLU A 71 -12.27 -5.03 -8.45
C GLU A 71 -11.64 -4.85 -7.06
N GLN A 72 -11.21 -5.94 -6.43
CA GLN A 72 -10.47 -5.89 -5.16
C GLN A 72 -9.06 -5.33 -5.33
N VAL A 73 -8.41 -5.57 -6.47
CA VAL A 73 -7.14 -4.89 -6.83
C VAL A 73 -7.38 -3.39 -6.96
N ASP A 74 -8.42 -2.98 -7.69
CA ASP A 74 -8.74 -1.56 -7.89
C ASP A 74 -9.04 -0.86 -6.56
N LEU A 75 -9.73 -1.53 -5.63
CA LEU A 75 -9.96 -1.03 -4.27
C LEU A 75 -8.65 -0.84 -3.49
N LEU A 76 -7.70 -1.78 -3.60
CA LEU A 76 -6.38 -1.64 -2.96
C LEU A 76 -5.62 -0.46 -3.55
N MET A 77 -5.63 -0.28 -4.88
CA MET A 77 -4.94 0.83 -5.55
C MET A 77 -5.57 2.18 -5.20
N ALA A 78 -6.89 2.26 -5.17
CA ALA A 78 -7.61 3.45 -4.72
C ALA A 78 -7.28 3.79 -3.27
N LYS A 79 -7.14 2.79 -2.39
CA LYS A 79 -6.81 3.02 -0.97
C LYS A 79 -5.40 3.56 -0.77
N TYR A 80 -4.40 2.93 -1.40
CA TYR A 80 -2.98 3.22 -1.15
C TYR A 80 -2.36 4.17 -2.18
N ARG A 81 -3.24 4.89 -2.90
CA ARG A 81 -3.01 5.89 -3.93
C ARG A 81 -1.89 5.56 -4.92
N PHE A 82 -2.34 5.14 -6.10
CA PHE A 82 -1.78 5.58 -7.39
C PHE A 82 -2.72 6.60 -8.02
#